data_AF-A0A017TF00-F1
#
_entry.id   AF-A0A017TF00-F1
#
_cell.length_a   1.000
_cell.length_b   1.000
_cell.length_c   1.000
_cell.angle_alpha   90.00
_cell.angle_beta   90.00
_cell.angle_gamma   90.00
#
_symmetry.space_group_name_H-M   'P 1'
#
loop_
_entity.id
_entity.type
_entity.pdbx_description
1 polymer ?
#
loop_
_entity_poly.entity_id
_entity_poly.type
_entity_poly.pdbx_seq_one_letter_code
_entity_poly.pdbx_strand_id
1 'polypeptide(L)'
;MVASAALFGACANGGQALPGGGENTNPICLLNNCATDLECGACGQRKRSCLVEEGRCVACDPDLGVGCAEGEVCSRFGACVASGAECPADERGQPLITCLNDMDCAACDPLHQVCDPETSMCVACLPGNTQACQTTESCVSGMCRAACPAACTEDSECGGCLSGEHAATVCNAGRCAECSETVPCATGQGCTPQGICVSLCGTDGSGACSDGVECAGCFEGETGFVCHGGAGVCGPDAMGCGELGTTAAALPEPWDAVVKACTTGADCAGLNVKLELGQMLRELSGVQEVGDADYGYAMKSCASVTVSEASCGVCVPCQVDADCAPIDADVVGAQLFGEPESVEASLLADRVFGASPHLVYMFCETSGPGYGVCSVCPGFMNDCRGSGGAGCAHDVCEEGEALTVGCDPCAEAVCAADSYCCTTEWDALCMDLVAEECPEVGACEGGAMDCAHDECEEGPEEMPLASGCSPCVDAVCAQDAFCCQSDWDDLCVEKVDLYCDEPCP
;
A
#
# COMPACT_ATOMS: atom_id res chain seq x y z
N MET A 1 58.34 -5.65 34.90
CA MET A 1 58.16 -7.01 34.34
C MET A 1 56.78 -6.99 33.69
N VAL A 2 56.64 -6.46 32.47
CA VAL A 2 56.93 -7.04 31.14
C VAL A 2 56.01 -8.22 30.80
N ALA A 3 55.25 -8.01 29.71
CA ALA A 3 54.68 -8.97 28.74
C ALA A 3 53.40 -9.77 29.13
N SER A 4 52.45 -10.06 28.24
CA SER A 4 52.28 -9.73 26.80
C SER A 4 50.84 -10.02 26.33
N ALA A 5 50.50 -9.45 25.18
CA ALA A 5 49.26 -9.55 24.41
C ALA A 5 49.02 -10.87 23.66
N ALA A 6 47.76 -11.06 23.21
CA ALA A 6 47.32 -11.71 21.96
C ALA A 6 45.92 -11.10 21.66
N LEU A 7 45.57 -10.37 20.60
CA LEU A 7 45.84 -10.32 19.15
C LEU A 7 45.26 -11.49 18.30
N PHE A 8 44.22 -11.10 17.55
CA PHE A 8 43.72 -11.56 16.24
C PHE A 8 43.02 -12.92 16.05
N GLY A 9 41.79 -12.84 15.53
CA GLY A 9 41.27 -13.70 14.45
C GLY A 9 40.34 -12.83 13.59
N ALA A 10 40.84 -12.11 12.58
CA ALA A 10 41.10 -12.59 11.21
C ALA A 10 39.81 -13.11 10.53
N CYS A 11 39.12 -12.22 9.82
CA CYS A 11 38.23 -12.56 8.72
C CYS A 11 39.06 -13.28 7.65
N ALA A 12 38.95 -14.61 7.60
CA ALA A 12 39.61 -15.42 6.61
C ALA A 12 38.71 -15.55 5.38
N ASN A 13 39.16 -14.95 4.29
CA ASN A 13 38.66 -15.16 2.94
C ASN A 13 38.86 -16.64 2.58
N GLY A 14 37.76 -17.39 2.47
CA GLY A 14 37.78 -18.82 2.15
C GLY A 14 36.40 -19.24 1.68
N GLY A 15 36.26 -19.41 0.36
CA GLY A 15 35.11 -20.07 -0.23
C GLY A 15 35.00 -21.50 0.30
N GLN A 16 34.26 -21.67 1.37
CA GLN A 16 33.76 -22.95 1.83
C GLN A 16 32.27 -22.78 2.09
N ALA A 17 31.48 -23.40 1.22
CA ALA A 17 30.09 -23.71 1.50
C ALA A 17 30.03 -24.39 2.88
N LEU A 18 29.28 -23.79 3.80
CA LEU A 18 28.98 -24.40 5.10
C LEU A 18 28.21 -25.70 4.84
N PRO A 19 28.66 -26.86 5.36
CA PRO A 19 27.92 -28.09 5.21
C PRO A 19 26.94 -28.26 6.39
N GLY A 20 25.65 -28.25 6.07
CA GLY A 20 24.65 -29.00 6.84
C GLY A 20 23.51 -28.18 7.44
N GLY A 21 22.34 -28.28 6.81
CA GLY A 21 21.04 -28.01 7.44
C GLY A 21 19.93 -27.64 6.46
N GLY A 22 19.24 -28.64 5.89
CA GLY A 22 17.95 -28.45 5.20
C GLY A 22 18.03 -28.19 3.69
N GLU A 23 17.89 -29.25 2.91
CA GLU A 23 17.62 -29.17 1.47
C GLU A 23 16.20 -28.60 1.27
N ASN A 24 16.08 -27.32 0.87
CA ASN A 24 15.00 -26.70 0.06
C ASN A 24 14.92 -25.16 0.19
N THR A 25 16.00 -24.44 0.52
CA THR A 25 15.98 -22.97 0.38
C THR A 25 16.37 -22.61 -1.04
N ASN A 26 15.41 -22.17 -1.86
CA ASN A 26 15.77 -21.43 -3.07
C ASN A 26 16.64 -20.25 -2.62
N PRO A 27 17.87 -20.09 -3.13
CA PRO A 27 18.71 -18.97 -2.75
C PRO A 27 18.07 -17.71 -3.33
N ILE A 28 17.41 -16.91 -2.48
CA ILE A 28 16.77 -15.64 -2.83
C ILE A 28 17.61 -14.47 -2.27
N CYS A 29 17.55 -13.35 -2.97
CA CYS A 29 18.29 -12.13 -2.68
C CYS A 29 17.30 -10.99 -2.36
N LEU A 30 17.23 -10.56 -1.10
CA LEU A 30 16.48 -9.36 -0.70
C LEU A 30 17.37 -8.12 -0.84
N LEU A 31 17.57 -7.67 -2.09
CA LEU A 31 18.61 -6.70 -2.40
C LEU A 31 18.45 -5.36 -1.66
N ASN A 32 17.21 -4.83 -1.52
CA ASN A 32 16.92 -3.53 -0.91
C ASN A 32 15.86 -3.61 0.21
N ASN A 33 15.69 -4.77 0.84
CA ASN A 33 14.76 -4.95 1.98
C ASN A 33 15.27 -6.05 2.94
N CYS A 34 16.58 -6.10 3.16
CA CYS A 34 17.16 -7.04 4.09
C CYS A 34 17.06 -6.50 5.52
N ALA A 35 16.78 -7.39 6.47
CA ALA A 35 16.95 -7.21 7.90
C ALA A 35 18.18 -7.97 8.42
N THR A 36 18.63 -9.02 7.71
CA THR A 36 19.76 -9.85 8.13
C THR A 36 20.69 -10.25 6.99
N ASP A 37 21.96 -10.54 7.31
CA ASP A 37 22.95 -11.07 6.35
C ASP A 37 22.49 -12.34 5.64
N LEU A 38 21.59 -13.13 6.25
CA LEU A 38 21.13 -14.39 5.67
C LEU A 38 20.32 -14.14 4.38
N GLU A 39 19.56 -13.06 4.34
CA GLU A 39 18.71 -12.66 3.20
C GLU A 39 19.52 -12.13 2.01
N CYS A 40 20.79 -11.79 2.25
CA CYS A 40 21.75 -11.37 1.22
C CYS A 40 22.53 -12.56 0.62
N GLY A 41 22.36 -13.77 1.15
CA GLY A 41 23.23 -14.92 0.84
C GLY A 41 23.29 -15.33 -0.64
N ALA A 42 22.20 -15.08 -1.39
CA ALA A 42 22.10 -15.41 -2.80
C ALA A 42 22.35 -14.23 -3.75
N CYS A 43 22.55 -13.02 -3.23
CA CYS A 43 22.69 -11.85 -4.07
C CYS A 43 23.93 -11.92 -4.96
N GLY A 44 23.78 -11.41 -6.18
CA GLY A 44 24.88 -11.24 -7.12
C GLY A 44 25.97 -10.31 -6.58
N GLN A 45 27.12 -10.27 -7.25
CA GLN A 45 28.19 -9.32 -6.96
C GLN A 45 28.75 -9.33 -5.52
N ARG A 46 28.66 -10.50 -4.84
CA ARG A 46 29.12 -10.69 -3.45
C ARG A 46 28.36 -9.88 -2.40
N LYS A 47 27.18 -9.35 -2.73
CA LYS A 47 26.33 -8.57 -1.81
C LYS A 47 25.75 -9.44 -0.70
N ARG A 48 26.57 -9.86 0.27
CA ARG A 48 26.23 -10.90 1.27
C ARG A 48 26.02 -10.35 2.67
N SER A 49 26.19 -9.06 2.86
CA SER A 49 26.02 -8.41 4.16
C SER A 49 24.87 -7.41 4.07
N CYS A 50 24.02 -7.41 5.07
CA CYS A 50 22.91 -6.48 5.15
C CYS A 50 23.34 -5.22 5.90
N LEU A 51 23.20 -4.06 5.26
CA LEU A 51 23.31 -2.78 5.91
C LEU A 51 21.93 -2.45 6.48
N VAL A 52 21.68 -2.90 7.71
CA VAL A 52 20.34 -2.89 8.35
C VAL A 52 19.71 -1.50 8.39
N GLU A 53 20.50 -0.46 8.63
CA GLU A 53 20.00 0.94 8.64
C GLU A 53 19.45 1.39 7.28
N GLU A 54 19.95 0.82 6.18
CA GLU A 54 19.49 1.11 4.81
C GLU A 54 18.60 -0.01 4.24
N GLY A 55 18.38 -1.10 4.99
CA GLY A 55 17.70 -2.30 4.50
C GLY A 55 18.36 -2.93 3.27
N ARG A 56 19.67 -2.75 3.04
CA ARG A 56 20.29 -3.02 1.73
C ARG A 56 21.43 -4.03 1.78
N CYS A 57 21.44 -4.98 0.84
CA CYS A 57 22.53 -5.93 0.69
C CYS A 57 23.74 -5.30 0.00
N VAL A 58 24.86 -5.26 0.72
CA VAL A 58 26.14 -4.69 0.30
C VAL A 58 27.22 -5.77 0.18
N ALA A 59 28.19 -5.52 -0.71
CA ALA A 59 29.34 -6.40 -0.92
C ALA A 59 30.43 -6.18 0.15
N CYS A 60 30.41 -5.02 0.79
CA CYS A 60 31.32 -4.62 1.84
C CYS A 60 30.66 -3.58 2.73
N ASP A 61 31.14 -3.50 3.97
CA ASP A 61 30.70 -2.49 4.92
C ASP A 61 31.46 -1.18 4.65
N PRO A 62 30.77 -0.08 4.27
CA PRO A 62 31.41 1.20 3.94
C PRO A 62 32.04 1.88 5.16
N ASP A 63 31.55 1.64 6.38
CA ASP A 63 32.05 2.25 7.62
C ASP A 63 33.28 1.53 8.15
N LEU A 64 33.29 0.20 8.06
CA LEU A 64 34.40 -0.62 8.49
C LEU A 64 35.47 -0.79 7.41
N GLY A 65 35.13 -0.56 6.14
CA GLY A 65 36.03 -0.72 5.00
C GLY A 65 36.50 -2.16 4.77
N VAL A 66 35.73 -3.14 5.25
CA VAL A 66 36.04 -4.58 5.17
C VAL A 66 35.02 -5.31 4.30
N GLY A 67 35.47 -6.37 3.62
CA GLY A 67 34.61 -7.24 2.79
C GLY A 67 35.11 -7.45 1.35
N CYS A 68 35.94 -6.53 0.84
CA CYS A 68 36.46 -6.63 -0.52
C CYS A 68 37.73 -7.49 -0.64
N ALA A 69 37.98 -8.00 -1.85
CA ALA A 69 39.16 -8.80 -2.13
C ALA A 69 40.44 -7.94 -2.19
N GLU A 70 41.61 -8.58 -2.16
CA GLU A 70 42.89 -7.87 -2.24
C GLU A 70 43.00 -7.07 -3.55
N GLY A 71 43.20 -5.74 -3.43
CA GLY A 71 43.28 -4.81 -4.56
C GLY A 71 41.98 -4.03 -4.83
N GLU A 72 40.88 -4.38 -4.18
CA GLU A 72 39.61 -3.66 -4.20
C GLU A 72 39.47 -2.79 -2.95
N VAL A 73 38.70 -1.71 -3.06
CA VAL A 73 38.29 -0.85 -1.96
C VAL A 73 36.77 -0.83 -1.87
N CYS A 74 36.25 -0.71 -0.65
CA CYS A 74 34.81 -0.54 -0.46
C CYS A 74 34.42 0.88 -0.87
N SER A 75 33.47 1.01 -1.79
CA SER A 75 32.87 2.30 -2.13
C SER A 75 31.99 2.78 -0.97
N ARG A 76 31.67 4.08 -0.94
CA ARG A 76 30.72 4.65 0.03
C ARG A 76 29.33 4.02 -0.02
N PHE A 77 29.01 3.32 -1.11
CA PHE A 77 27.74 2.64 -1.32
C PHE A 77 27.82 1.13 -1.03
N GLY A 78 28.90 0.65 -0.41
CA GLY A 78 29.05 -0.76 -0.05
C GLY A 78 29.31 -1.69 -1.25
N ALA A 79 29.87 -1.18 -2.35
CA ALA A 79 30.30 -1.98 -3.50
C ALA A 79 31.83 -2.14 -3.51
N CYS A 80 32.31 -3.33 -3.90
CA CYS A 80 33.75 -3.55 -4.06
C CYS A 80 34.24 -3.08 -5.42
N VAL A 81 35.08 -2.05 -5.42
CA VAL A 81 35.56 -1.40 -6.64
C VAL A 81 37.07 -1.38 -6.73
N ALA A 82 37.62 -1.19 -7.93
CA ALA A 82 39.06 -1.04 -8.09
C ALA A 82 39.57 0.19 -7.33
N SER A 83 40.77 0.10 -6.78
CA SER A 83 41.41 1.23 -6.09
C SER A 83 41.47 2.47 -7.00
N GLY A 84 40.84 3.57 -6.58
CA GLY A 84 40.77 4.83 -7.33
C GLY A 84 39.58 4.97 -8.28
N ALA A 85 38.64 4.01 -8.29
CA ALA A 85 37.37 4.16 -8.99
C ALA A 85 36.47 5.15 -8.22
N GLU A 86 36.05 6.22 -8.90
CA GLU A 86 35.13 7.23 -8.38
C GLU A 86 33.98 7.40 -9.37
N CYS A 87 32.79 7.63 -8.86
CA CYS A 87 31.63 8.00 -9.67
C CYS A 87 31.18 9.42 -9.28
N PRO A 88 31.76 10.47 -9.89
CA PRO A 88 31.26 11.81 -9.74
C PRO A 88 29.81 11.88 -10.24
N ALA A 89 28.97 12.60 -9.51
CA ALA A 89 27.58 12.85 -9.87
C ALA A 89 27.31 14.35 -9.96
N ASP A 90 26.28 14.73 -10.70
CA ASP A 90 25.80 16.11 -10.75
C ASP A 90 24.95 16.49 -9.50
N GLU A 91 24.38 17.69 -9.49
CA GLU A 91 23.53 18.19 -8.40
C GLU A 91 22.25 17.37 -8.19
N ARG A 92 21.86 16.54 -9.18
CA ARG A 92 20.69 15.64 -9.13
C ARG A 92 21.07 14.20 -8.83
N GLY A 93 22.35 13.93 -8.52
CA GLY A 93 22.84 12.60 -8.26
C GLY A 93 23.10 11.75 -9.51
N GLN A 94 23.00 12.32 -10.72
CA GLN A 94 23.21 11.56 -11.95
C GLN A 94 24.72 11.38 -12.25
N PRO A 95 25.19 10.16 -12.55
CA PRO A 95 26.61 9.90 -12.85
C PRO A 95 27.14 10.72 -14.03
N LEU A 96 28.30 11.35 -13.84
CA LEU A 96 29.04 12.10 -14.86
C LEU A 96 30.07 11.24 -15.61
N ILE A 97 30.10 9.93 -15.35
CA ILE A 97 31.04 9.00 -15.98
C ILE A 97 30.45 8.37 -17.23
N THR A 98 31.31 8.11 -18.22
CA THR A 98 30.96 7.31 -19.40
C THR A 98 31.39 5.86 -19.18
N CYS A 99 30.51 4.91 -19.44
CA CYS A 99 30.77 3.49 -19.23
C CYS A 99 30.94 2.73 -20.55
N LEU A 100 31.70 1.63 -20.51
CA LEU A 100 31.80 0.62 -21.58
C LEU A 100 31.22 -0.73 -21.14
N ASN A 101 31.20 -0.98 -19.83
CA ASN A 101 30.64 -2.17 -19.20
C ASN A 101 30.26 -1.87 -17.75
N ASP A 102 29.50 -2.77 -17.11
CA ASP A 102 29.00 -2.59 -15.73
C ASP A 102 30.11 -2.33 -14.70
N MET A 103 31.35 -2.81 -14.92
CA MET A 103 32.44 -2.54 -13.96
C MET A 103 32.82 -1.08 -13.90
N ASP A 104 32.59 -0.31 -14.97
CA ASP A 104 32.85 1.13 -14.97
C ASP A 104 31.84 1.87 -14.08
N CYS A 105 30.65 1.31 -13.92
CA CYS A 105 29.56 1.82 -13.10
C CYS A 105 29.57 1.32 -11.65
N ALA A 106 30.43 0.36 -11.30
CA ALA A 106 30.42 -0.29 -9.99
C ALA A 106 30.67 0.66 -8.80
N ALA A 107 31.29 1.83 -9.04
CA ALA A 107 31.55 2.86 -8.02
C ALA A 107 30.40 3.87 -7.87
N CYS A 108 29.40 3.82 -8.73
CA CYS A 108 28.21 4.65 -8.62
C CYS A 108 27.27 4.17 -7.53
N ASP A 109 26.25 4.98 -7.26
CA ASP A 109 25.20 4.62 -6.33
C ASP A 109 24.46 3.34 -6.79
N PRO A 110 23.72 2.67 -5.88
CA PRO A 110 23.09 1.39 -6.18
C PRO A 110 22.17 1.42 -7.41
N LEU A 111 21.55 2.57 -7.72
CA LEU A 111 20.65 2.73 -8.87
C LEU A 111 21.37 3.13 -10.16
N HIS A 112 22.71 3.08 -10.20
CA HIS A 112 23.49 3.36 -11.40
C HIS A 112 24.66 2.37 -11.57
N GLN A 113 24.46 1.09 -11.31
CA GLN A 113 25.51 0.06 -11.41
C GLN A 113 25.55 -0.68 -12.75
N VAL A 114 24.60 -0.45 -13.65
CA VAL A 114 24.50 -1.11 -14.96
C VAL A 114 24.90 -0.15 -16.06
N CYS A 115 25.72 -0.59 -17.02
CA CYS A 115 26.11 0.25 -18.15
C CYS A 115 25.14 0.07 -19.32
N ASP A 116 24.52 1.17 -19.77
CA ASP A 116 23.81 1.20 -21.04
C ASP A 116 24.80 1.43 -22.20
N PRO A 117 25.05 0.41 -23.05
CA PRO A 117 26.01 0.54 -24.16
C PRO A 117 25.52 1.49 -25.27
N GLU A 118 24.22 1.80 -25.35
CA GLU A 118 23.68 2.70 -26.37
C GLU A 118 23.95 4.17 -26.03
N THR A 119 23.73 4.54 -24.77
CA THR A 119 23.94 5.91 -24.27
C THR A 119 25.33 6.11 -23.65
N SER A 120 26.07 5.03 -23.37
CA SER A 120 27.31 5.04 -22.58
C SER A 120 27.14 5.66 -21.19
N MET A 121 25.93 5.59 -20.63
CA MET A 121 25.60 6.09 -19.30
C MET A 121 25.36 4.93 -18.34
N CYS A 122 25.70 5.15 -17.07
CA CYS A 122 25.31 4.24 -16.00
C CYS A 122 23.83 4.44 -15.67
N VAL A 123 23.09 3.35 -15.55
CA VAL A 123 21.65 3.26 -15.30
C VAL A 123 21.41 2.19 -14.22
N ALA A 124 20.20 2.10 -13.69
CA ALA A 124 19.86 1.09 -12.69
C ALA A 124 19.79 -0.30 -13.33
N CYS A 125 19.22 -0.37 -14.53
CA CYS A 125 18.92 -1.64 -15.15
C CYS A 125 18.80 -1.54 -16.67
N LEU A 126 18.78 -2.71 -17.31
CA LEU A 126 18.36 -2.92 -18.69
C LEU A 126 17.40 -4.11 -18.75
N PRO A 127 16.60 -4.29 -19.82
CA PRO A 127 15.67 -5.42 -19.95
C PRO A 127 16.32 -6.82 -19.80
N GLY A 128 17.63 -6.93 -20.01
CA GLY A 128 18.40 -8.17 -19.79
C GLY A 128 19.34 -8.14 -18.57
N ASN A 129 19.35 -7.05 -17.80
CA ASN A 129 20.23 -6.85 -16.66
C ASN A 129 19.53 -6.07 -15.55
N THR A 130 18.84 -6.79 -14.65
CA THR A 130 18.10 -6.24 -13.52
C THR A 130 18.83 -6.47 -12.19
N GLN A 131 20.17 -6.62 -12.21
CA GLN A 131 20.96 -6.96 -11.01
C GLN A 131 20.93 -5.91 -9.90
N ALA A 132 20.57 -4.67 -10.22
CA ALA A 132 20.38 -3.61 -9.24
C ALA A 132 18.92 -3.50 -8.74
N CYS A 133 17.99 -4.18 -9.40
CA CYS A 133 16.58 -4.17 -9.04
C CYS A 133 16.27 -5.30 -8.06
N GLN A 134 15.26 -5.10 -7.24
CA GLN A 134 14.66 -6.17 -6.46
C GLN A 134 13.94 -7.19 -7.34
N THR A 135 13.63 -8.34 -6.78
CA THR A 135 12.84 -9.38 -7.45
C THR A 135 11.40 -8.96 -7.74
N THR A 136 10.88 -7.97 -7.01
CA THR A 136 9.55 -7.37 -7.16
C THR A 136 9.56 -6.15 -8.09
N GLU A 137 10.70 -5.80 -8.67
CA GLU A 137 10.86 -4.65 -9.55
C GLU A 137 11.02 -5.07 -11.01
N SER A 138 10.58 -4.18 -11.91
CA SER A 138 10.79 -4.28 -13.35
C SER A 138 11.68 -3.14 -13.83
N CYS A 139 12.41 -3.38 -14.92
CA CYS A 139 13.24 -2.36 -15.52
C CYS A 139 12.45 -1.54 -16.54
N VAL A 140 12.21 -0.27 -16.23
CA VAL A 140 11.50 0.66 -17.11
C VAL A 140 12.39 1.87 -17.35
N SER A 141 12.73 2.12 -18.61
CA SER A 141 13.52 3.29 -19.03
C SER A 141 14.85 3.47 -18.27
N GLY A 142 15.53 2.37 -17.96
CA GLY A 142 16.82 2.38 -17.26
C GLY A 142 16.70 2.52 -15.73
N MET A 143 15.49 2.54 -15.18
CA MET A 143 15.23 2.64 -13.74
C MET A 143 14.57 1.36 -13.23
N CYS A 144 14.96 0.93 -12.03
CA CYS A 144 14.22 -0.09 -11.30
C CYS A 144 12.96 0.57 -10.75
N ARG A 145 11.80 0.02 -11.09
CA ARG A 145 10.50 0.45 -10.59
C ARG A 145 9.75 -0.75 -10.05
N ALA A 146 8.93 -0.55 -9.04
CA ALA A 146 8.01 -1.59 -8.58
C ALA A 146 7.30 -2.20 -9.80
N ALA A 147 7.23 -3.53 -9.88
CA ALA A 147 6.52 -4.20 -10.96
C ALA A 147 5.06 -3.75 -11.03
N CYS A 148 4.50 -3.37 -9.88
CA CYS A 148 3.26 -2.63 -9.81
C CYS A 148 3.41 -1.30 -9.06
N PRO A 149 3.58 -0.16 -9.78
CA PRO A 149 3.73 1.13 -9.13
C PRO A 149 2.38 1.64 -8.58
N ALA A 150 2.43 2.40 -7.49
CA ALA A 150 1.26 3.05 -6.90
C ALA A 150 0.62 4.10 -7.82
N ALA A 151 1.44 4.68 -8.71
CA ALA A 151 1.00 5.62 -9.74
C ALA A 151 1.59 5.26 -11.10
N CYS A 152 0.84 5.54 -12.16
CA CYS A 152 1.28 5.38 -13.54
C CYS A 152 0.91 6.60 -14.39
N THR A 153 1.61 6.78 -15.50
CA THR A 153 1.30 7.80 -16.51
C THR A 153 1.07 7.17 -17.89
N GLU A 154 1.54 5.95 -18.10
CA GLU A 154 1.39 5.21 -19.34
C GLU A 154 1.25 3.71 -19.10
N ASP A 155 0.57 3.00 -20.00
CA ASP A 155 0.29 1.56 -19.87
C ASP A 155 1.57 0.71 -19.71
N SER A 156 2.69 1.17 -20.28
CA SER A 156 3.95 0.42 -20.22
C SER A 156 4.52 0.30 -18.80
N GLU A 157 4.12 1.19 -17.89
CA GLU A 157 4.50 1.15 -16.47
C GLU A 157 3.75 0.07 -15.69
N CYS A 158 2.60 -0.37 -16.20
CA CYS A 158 1.72 -1.35 -15.54
C CYS A 158 1.93 -2.78 -16.05
N GLY A 159 2.80 -2.99 -17.04
CA GLY A 159 3.00 -4.31 -17.65
C GLY A 159 3.53 -5.40 -16.69
N GLY A 160 4.06 -5.02 -15.53
CA GLY A 160 4.50 -5.93 -14.47
C GLY A 160 3.47 -6.16 -13.36
N CYS A 161 2.35 -5.44 -13.36
CA CYS A 161 1.32 -5.53 -12.32
C CYS A 161 0.47 -6.79 -12.49
N LEU A 162 0.59 -7.71 -11.52
CA LEU A 162 -0.24 -8.91 -11.40
C LEU A 162 -0.19 -9.83 -12.63
N SER A 163 -0.64 -11.06 -12.45
CA SER A 163 -0.83 -12.00 -13.56
C SER A 163 -2.12 -12.78 -13.33
N GLY A 164 -2.94 -12.98 -14.37
CA GLY A 164 -4.19 -13.74 -14.25
C GLY A 164 -5.41 -13.01 -14.79
N GLU A 165 -6.57 -13.36 -14.25
CA GLU A 165 -7.89 -12.85 -14.68
C GLU A 165 -8.09 -11.36 -14.38
N HIS A 166 -7.36 -10.83 -13.39
CA HIS A 166 -7.37 -9.44 -12.95
C HIS A 166 -6.02 -8.73 -13.18
N ALA A 167 -5.36 -9.01 -14.31
CA ALA A 167 -4.05 -8.43 -14.61
C ALA A 167 -4.16 -6.91 -14.86
N ALA A 168 -3.61 -6.12 -13.94
CA ALA A 168 -3.68 -4.66 -13.95
C ALA A 168 -2.65 -4.03 -14.90
N THR A 169 -2.75 -4.33 -16.19
CA THR A 169 -1.70 -4.07 -17.20
C THR A 169 -1.77 -2.71 -17.90
N VAL A 170 -2.77 -1.88 -17.61
CA VAL A 170 -2.98 -0.58 -18.26
C VAL A 170 -3.09 0.53 -17.25
N CYS A 171 -2.81 1.76 -17.66
CA CYS A 171 -2.91 2.91 -16.79
C CYS A 171 -4.31 3.56 -16.91
N ASN A 172 -5.03 3.65 -15.80
CA ASN A 172 -6.34 4.31 -15.72
C ASN A 172 -6.37 5.26 -14.52
N ALA A 173 -6.70 6.54 -14.78
CA ALA A 173 -6.73 7.59 -13.77
C ALA A 173 -5.45 7.66 -12.90
N GLY A 174 -4.30 7.40 -13.52
CA GLY A 174 -3.01 7.40 -12.85
C GLY A 174 -2.71 6.18 -11.99
N ARG A 175 -3.51 5.11 -12.09
CA ARG A 175 -3.29 3.84 -11.36
C ARG A 175 -3.33 2.65 -12.32
N CYS A 176 -2.57 1.62 -12.00
CA CYS A 176 -2.58 0.41 -12.81
C CYS A 176 -3.90 -0.34 -12.65
N ALA A 177 -4.49 -0.75 -13.77
CA ALA A 177 -5.86 -1.19 -13.91
C ALA A 177 -5.99 -2.27 -14.97
N GLU A 178 -7.10 -3.01 -14.97
CA GLU A 178 -7.43 -4.00 -16.01
C GLU A 178 -7.92 -3.34 -17.30
N CYS A 179 -8.58 -2.18 -17.15
CA CYS A 179 -9.17 -1.45 -18.24
C CYS A 179 -8.97 0.05 -18.11
N SER A 180 -9.03 0.72 -19.25
CA SER A 180 -8.94 2.16 -19.40
C SER A 180 -9.81 2.61 -20.58
N GLU A 181 -9.87 3.91 -20.85
CA GLU A 181 -10.56 4.42 -22.06
C GLU A 181 -9.96 3.86 -23.37
N THR A 182 -8.67 3.53 -23.37
CA THR A 182 -7.94 3.01 -24.53
C THR A 182 -8.00 1.49 -24.62
N VAL A 183 -8.17 0.81 -23.48
CA VAL A 183 -8.24 -0.65 -23.40
C VAL A 183 -9.54 -1.06 -22.70
N PRO A 184 -10.61 -1.34 -23.47
CA PRO A 184 -11.89 -1.72 -22.91
C PRO A 184 -11.90 -3.17 -22.44
N CYS A 185 -12.81 -3.47 -21.51
CA CYS A 185 -13.10 -4.82 -21.03
C CYS A 185 -13.64 -5.74 -22.14
N ALA A 186 -13.71 -7.05 -21.84
CA ALA A 186 -14.29 -8.02 -22.76
C ALA A 186 -15.78 -7.74 -23.04
N THR A 187 -16.30 -8.34 -24.10
CA THR A 187 -17.70 -8.12 -24.51
C THR A 187 -18.67 -8.55 -23.42
N GLY A 188 -19.49 -7.62 -22.92
CA GLY A 188 -20.45 -7.84 -21.83
C GLY A 188 -20.02 -7.28 -20.48
N GLN A 189 -18.80 -6.75 -20.39
CA GLN A 189 -18.26 -6.11 -19.18
C GLN A 189 -18.12 -4.59 -19.37
N GLY A 190 -18.09 -3.87 -18.25
CA GLY A 190 -17.83 -2.44 -18.17
C GLY A 190 -16.60 -2.18 -17.32
N CYS A 191 -15.94 -1.07 -17.59
CA CYS A 191 -14.81 -0.61 -16.79
C CYS A 191 -15.33 0.26 -15.64
N THR A 192 -15.03 -0.12 -14.39
CA THR A 192 -15.36 0.71 -13.22
C THR A 192 -14.46 1.95 -13.16
N PRO A 193 -14.81 2.98 -12.37
CA PRO A 193 -13.91 4.11 -12.10
C PRO A 193 -12.54 3.70 -11.54
N GLN A 194 -12.48 2.58 -10.81
CA GLN A 194 -11.26 1.99 -10.27
C GLN A 194 -10.45 1.22 -11.34
N GLY A 195 -10.97 1.07 -12.56
CA GLY A 195 -10.29 0.40 -13.66
C GLY A 195 -10.38 -1.12 -13.63
N ILE A 196 -11.46 -1.68 -13.06
CA ILE A 196 -11.73 -3.13 -13.04
C ILE A 196 -12.79 -3.48 -14.07
N CYS A 197 -12.62 -4.63 -14.72
CA CYS A 197 -13.63 -5.17 -15.61
C CYS A 197 -14.68 -5.97 -14.85
N VAL A 198 -15.83 -5.33 -14.61
CA VAL A 198 -16.98 -5.99 -13.99
C VAL A 198 -18.04 -6.33 -15.03
N SER A 199 -18.75 -7.43 -14.81
CA SER A 199 -19.94 -7.78 -15.60
C SER A 199 -21.01 -6.70 -15.42
N LEU A 200 -21.57 -6.19 -16.51
CA LEU A 200 -22.59 -5.14 -16.42
C LEU A 200 -23.92 -5.73 -15.92
N CYS A 201 -24.37 -5.27 -14.75
CA CYS A 201 -25.70 -5.53 -14.25
C CYS A 201 -26.72 -4.59 -14.91
N GLY A 202 -27.66 -5.14 -15.68
CA GLY A 202 -28.67 -4.35 -16.39
C GLY A 202 -28.11 -3.65 -17.64
N THR A 203 -28.81 -2.61 -18.12
CA THR A 203 -28.42 -1.90 -19.35
C THR A 203 -27.24 -0.95 -19.19
N ASP A 204 -26.93 -0.56 -17.95
CA ASP A 204 -25.96 0.50 -17.64
C ASP A 204 -25.04 0.18 -16.44
N GLY A 205 -25.05 -1.06 -15.93
CA GLY A 205 -24.26 -1.46 -14.76
C GLY A 205 -24.89 -1.09 -13.41
N SER A 206 -25.93 -0.26 -13.38
CA SER A 206 -26.63 0.14 -12.14
C SER A 206 -27.75 -0.81 -11.72
N GLY A 207 -27.95 -1.89 -12.48
CA GLY A 207 -29.08 -2.79 -12.35
C GLY A 207 -30.37 -2.25 -12.96
N ALA A 208 -30.34 -1.15 -13.72
CA ALA A 208 -31.50 -0.69 -14.45
C ALA A 208 -31.90 -1.71 -15.53
N CYS A 209 -33.19 -2.03 -15.59
CA CYS A 209 -33.74 -3.00 -16.52
C CYS A 209 -35.10 -2.54 -17.06
N SER A 210 -35.41 -3.01 -18.26
CA SER A 210 -36.69 -2.85 -18.96
C SER A 210 -37.42 -4.18 -19.15
N ASP A 211 -36.69 -5.30 -19.03
CA ASP A 211 -37.25 -6.63 -18.86
C ASP A 211 -36.30 -7.55 -18.06
N GLY A 212 -36.77 -8.74 -17.71
CA GLY A 212 -35.97 -9.69 -16.90
C GLY A 212 -34.78 -10.32 -17.63
N VAL A 213 -34.65 -10.15 -18.95
CA VAL A 213 -33.50 -10.68 -19.72
C VAL A 213 -32.25 -9.83 -19.46
N GLU A 214 -32.42 -8.53 -19.24
CA GLU A 214 -31.34 -7.58 -18.98
C GLU A 214 -30.69 -7.79 -17.59
N CYS A 215 -31.34 -8.54 -16.70
CA CYS A 215 -30.80 -8.88 -15.39
C CYS A 215 -29.91 -10.12 -15.37
N ALA A 216 -29.73 -10.81 -16.50
CA ALA A 216 -28.93 -12.03 -16.57
C ALA A 216 -27.42 -11.79 -16.40
N GLY A 217 -26.95 -10.54 -16.47
CA GLY A 217 -25.55 -10.14 -16.27
C GLY A 217 -25.21 -9.64 -14.86
N CYS A 218 -26.21 -9.53 -13.97
CA CYS A 218 -25.97 -9.03 -12.61
C CYS A 218 -25.21 -10.02 -11.73
N PHE A 219 -25.30 -11.33 -12.01
CA PHE A 219 -24.63 -12.38 -11.24
C PHE A 219 -24.33 -13.60 -12.12
N GLU A 220 -23.13 -14.15 -12.03
CA GLU A 220 -22.77 -15.38 -12.75
C GLU A 220 -23.50 -16.59 -12.15
N GLY A 221 -24.15 -17.39 -13.01
CA GLY A 221 -24.62 -18.72 -12.65
C GLY A 221 -26.02 -18.82 -12.03
N GLU A 222 -26.67 -17.72 -11.63
CA GLU A 222 -27.97 -17.78 -10.95
C GLU A 222 -29.18 -17.42 -11.84
N THR A 223 -30.10 -18.38 -11.99
CA THR A 223 -31.45 -18.12 -12.52
C THR A 223 -32.36 -17.64 -11.39
N GLY A 224 -32.65 -16.34 -11.30
CA GLY A 224 -33.51 -15.85 -10.21
C GLY A 224 -33.68 -14.34 -10.08
N PHE A 225 -33.14 -13.54 -11.00
CA PHE A 225 -33.32 -12.10 -10.99
C PHE A 225 -34.42 -11.67 -11.95
N VAL A 226 -35.31 -10.82 -11.48
CA VAL A 226 -36.40 -10.25 -12.27
C VAL A 226 -36.33 -8.74 -12.24
N CYS A 227 -36.78 -8.14 -13.34
CA CYS A 227 -36.94 -6.71 -13.39
C CYS A 227 -38.21 -6.30 -12.63
N HIS A 228 -38.04 -5.72 -11.45
CA HIS A 228 -39.18 -5.30 -10.63
C HIS A 228 -39.76 -3.97 -11.14
N GLY A 229 -41.05 -3.95 -11.49
CA GLY A 229 -41.76 -2.72 -11.88
C GLY A 229 -41.86 -2.42 -13.40
N GLY A 230 -41.53 -3.38 -14.27
CA GLY A 230 -41.59 -3.19 -15.73
C GLY A 230 -40.32 -2.52 -16.27
N ALA A 231 -40.16 -1.21 -16.03
CA ALA A 231 -38.87 -0.53 -16.13
C ALA A 231 -38.41 -0.20 -14.71
N GLY A 232 -37.42 -0.91 -14.20
CA GLY A 232 -37.03 -0.82 -12.80
C GLY A 232 -35.63 -1.36 -12.55
N VAL A 233 -35.45 -2.01 -11.41
CA VAL A 233 -34.13 -2.47 -10.95
C VAL A 233 -34.13 -3.99 -10.89
N CYS A 234 -33.05 -4.59 -11.37
CA CYS A 234 -32.75 -6.00 -11.19
C CYS A 234 -32.66 -6.33 -9.71
N GLY A 235 -33.49 -7.26 -9.27
CA GLY A 235 -33.48 -7.75 -7.91
C GLY A 235 -33.89 -9.22 -7.85
N PRO A 236 -33.71 -9.87 -6.70
CA PRO A 236 -34.08 -11.26 -6.49
C PRO A 236 -35.58 -11.48 -6.72
N ASP A 237 -35.96 -12.62 -7.29
CA ASP A 237 -37.35 -13.05 -7.48
C ASP A 237 -37.95 -13.56 -6.17
N ALA A 238 -38.29 -12.62 -5.28
CA ALA A 238 -38.93 -12.89 -4.00
C ALA A 238 -40.21 -12.07 -3.83
N MET A 239 -41.25 -12.64 -3.20
CA MET A 239 -42.53 -11.95 -2.97
C MET A 239 -42.54 -11.08 -1.70
N GLY A 240 -41.45 -11.07 -0.93
CA GLY A 240 -41.25 -10.18 0.22
C GLY A 240 -40.05 -10.55 1.10
N CYS A 241 -39.73 -9.71 2.09
CA CYS A 241 -38.51 -9.84 2.92
C CYS A 241 -38.36 -11.18 3.64
N GLY A 242 -39.47 -11.87 3.94
CA GLY A 242 -39.43 -13.19 4.60
C GLY A 242 -39.01 -14.34 3.69
N GLU A 243 -39.06 -14.13 2.38
CA GLU A 243 -38.60 -15.10 1.36
C GLU A 243 -37.16 -14.86 0.92
N LEU A 244 -36.50 -13.82 1.44
CA LEU A 244 -35.09 -13.53 1.16
C LEU A 244 -34.12 -14.62 1.64
N GLY A 245 -34.59 -15.62 2.40
CA GLY A 245 -33.83 -16.82 2.77
C GLY A 245 -32.43 -16.51 3.31
N THR A 246 -31.52 -17.48 3.21
CA THR A 246 -30.06 -17.24 3.31
C THR A 246 -29.45 -17.01 1.92
N THR A 247 -30.26 -17.04 0.86
CA THR A 247 -29.80 -17.09 -0.54
C THR A 247 -30.34 -15.96 -1.41
N ALA A 248 -31.25 -15.11 -0.92
CA ALA A 248 -31.94 -14.13 -1.76
C ALA A 248 -31.52 -12.67 -1.53
N ALA A 249 -30.57 -12.39 -0.65
CA ALA A 249 -29.64 -11.30 -0.95
C ALA A 249 -28.45 -11.95 -1.64
N ALA A 250 -28.52 -12.04 -2.96
CA ALA A 250 -27.51 -12.66 -3.80
C ALA A 250 -26.26 -11.77 -3.82
N LEU A 251 -25.54 -11.78 -2.71
CA LEU A 251 -24.13 -11.43 -2.71
C LEU A 251 -23.40 -12.56 -3.45
N PRO A 252 -22.34 -12.28 -4.21
CA PRO A 252 -21.51 -13.32 -4.81
C PRO A 252 -20.82 -14.18 -3.74
N GLU A 253 -20.43 -15.41 -4.07
CA GLU A 253 -19.49 -16.17 -3.24
C GLU A 253 -18.21 -15.33 -3.03
N PRO A 254 -17.59 -15.36 -1.84
CA PRO A 254 -17.99 -16.09 -0.62
C PRO A 254 -18.95 -15.30 0.29
N TRP A 255 -19.42 -14.13 -0.12
CA TRP A 255 -20.22 -13.21 0.69
C TRP A 255 -21.65 -13.70 0.97
N ASP A 256 -22.18 -14.57 0.11
CA ASP A 256 -23.46 -15.27 0.27
C ASP A 256 -23.50 -16.19 1.51
N ALA A 257 -22.34 -16.62 2.02
CA ALA A 257 -22.24 -17.55 3.13
C ALA A 257 -22.82 -17.00 4.45
N VAL A 258 -22.90 -15.68 4.62
CA VAL A 258 -23.27 -15.01 5.88
C VAL A 258 -24.32 -13.92 5.67
N VAL A 259 -25.33 -14.22 4.85
CA VAL A 259 -26.47 -13.33 4.61
C VAL A 259 -27.42 -13.32 5.81
N LYS A 260 -27.65 -12.14 6.39
CA LYS A 260 -28.61 -11.91 7.48
C LYS A 260 -29.43 -10.65 7.22
N ALA A 261 -30.74 -10.74 7.44
CA ALA A 261 -31.59 -9.56 7.44
C ALA A 261 -31.27 -8.64 8.64
N CYS A 262 -31.35 -7.34 8.43
CA CYS A 262 -31.06 -6.31 9.43
C CYS A 262 -32.08 -5.18 9.36
N THR A 263 -32.14 -4.40 10.44
CA THR A 263 -32.87 -3.12 10.48
C THR A 263 -31.90 -1.95 10.71
N THR A 264 -30.77 -2.21 11.38
CA THR A 264 -29.69 -1.26 11.65
C THR A 264 -28.34 -1.94 11.48
N GLY A 265 -27.26 -1.16 11.29
CA GLY A 265 -25.90 -1.72 11.22
C GLY A 265 -25.49 -2.54 12.45
N ALA A 266 -26.05 -2.22 13.63
CA ALA A 266 -25.82 -2.98 14.86
C ALA A 266 -26.28 -4.44 14.76
N ASP A 267 -27.26 -4.75 13.90
CA ASP A 267 -27.73 -6.12 13.70
C ASP A 267 -26.71 -7.00 12.97
N CYS A 268 -25.74 -6.36 12.30
CA CYS A 268 -24.68 -6.99 11.52
C CYS A 268 -23.37 -7.17 12.30
N ALA A 269 -23.29 -6.62 13.53
CA ALA A 269 -22.11 -6.75 14.37
C ALA A 269 -21.76 -8.23 14.64
N GLY A 270 -20.48 -8.57 14.48
CA GLY A 270 -19.94 -9.91 14.71
C GLY A 270 -20.19 -10.91 13.57
N LEU A 271 -20.87 -10.51 12.49
CA LEU A 271 -20.93 -11.30 11.27
C LEU A 271 -19.62 -11.13 10.50
N ASN A 272 -18.97 -12.25 10.21
CA ASN A 272 -17.75 -12.28 9.43
C ASN A 272 -17.84 -13.34 8.34
N VAL A 273 -17.54 -12.95 7.11
CA VAL A 273 -17.33 -13.86 5.99
C VAL A 273 -15.91 -14.38 6.07
N LYS A 274 -15.74 -15.66 5.77
CA LYS A 274 -14.45 -16.31 5.73
C LYS A 274 -13.86 -16.16 4.33
N LEU A 275 -12.78 -15.40 4.21
CA LEU A 275 -12.03 -15.24 2.96
C LEU A 275 -10.80 -16.14 2.96
N GLU A 276 -10.57 -16.86 1.87
CA GLU A 276 -9.40 -17.72 1.69
C GLU A 276 -8.22 -16.86 1.17
N LEU A 277 -7.66 -16.03 2.05
CA LEU A 277 -6.61 -15.06 1.74
C LEU A 277 -5.38 -15.71 1.10
N GLY A 278 -5.02 -16.91 1.55
CA GLY A 278 -3.92 -17.67 0.95
C GLY A 278 -4.14 -17.97 -0.53
N GLN A 279 -5.34 -18.41 -0.91
CA GLN A 279 -5.68 -18.65 -2.31
C GLN A 279 -5.66 -17.35 -3.11
N MET A 280 -6.30 -16.30 -2.60
CA MET A 280 -6.33 -15.00 -3.27
C MET A 280 -4.92 -14.48 -3.54
N LEU A 281 -4.01 -14.52 -2.55
CA LEU A 281 -2.63 -14.05 -2.73
C LEU A 281 -1.85 -14.90 -3.74
N ARG A 282 -2.05 -16.23 -3.80
CA ARG A 282 -1.40 -17.06 -4.84
C ARG A 282 -1.87 -16.71 -6.24
N GLU A 283 -3.17 -16.44 -6.41
CA GLU A 283 -3.76 -16.09 -7.69
C GLU A 283 -3.29 -14.70 -8.15
N LEU A 284 -3.25 -13.73 -7.23
CA LEU A 284 -2.81 -12.37 -7.50
C LEU A 284 -1.30 -12.29 -7.76
N SER A 285 -0.49 -12.74 -6.79
CA SER A 285 0.98 -12.61 -6.86
C SER A 285 1.65 -13.65 -7.77
N GLY A 286 0.96 -14.75 -8.08
CA GLY A 286 1.55 -15.91 -8.76
C GLY A 286 2.51 -16.74 -7.88
N VAL A 287 2.68 -16.39 -6.60
CA VAL A 287 3.60 -17.05 -5.67
C VAL A 287 2.93 -18.26 -5.04
N GLN A 288 3.14 -19.44 -5.62
CA GLN A 288 2.47 -20.70 -5.21
C GLN A 288 2.87 -21.19 -3.80
N GLU A 289 3.95 -20.66 -3.24
CA GLU A 289 4.46 -21.04 -1.93
C GLU A 289 3.65 -20.44 -0.76
N VAL A 290 2.76 -19.48 -1.01
CA VAL A 290 1.86 -18.90 0.01
C VAL A 290 0.92 -19.97 0.55
N GLY A 291 0.91 -20.13 1.87
CA GLY A 291 0.05 -21.07 2.59
C GLY A 291 -1.43 -20.70 2.56
N ASP A 292 -2.29 -21.66 2.87
CA ASP A 292 -3.72 -21.40 3.03
C ASP A 292 -3.97 -20.69 4.36
N ALA A 293 -4.65 -19.54 4.31
CA ALA A 293 -5.03 -18.79 5.48
C ALA A 293 -6.45 -18.27 5.35
N ASP A 294 -7.16 -18.33 6.47
CA ASP A 294 -8.54 -17.90 6.58
C ASP A 294 -8.61 -16.54 7.27
N TYR A 295 -9.16 -15.54 6.59
CA TYR A 295 -9.35 -14.21 7.14
C TYR A 295 -10.84 -13.92 7.36
N GLY A 296 -11.19 -13.44 8.55
CA GLY A 296 -12.56 -13.06 8.88
C GLY A 296 -12.84 -11.61 8.48
N TYR A 297 -13.67 -11.41 7.46
CA TYR A 297 -14.04 -10.08 6.98
C TYR A 297 -15.44 -9.67 7.43
N ALA A 298 -15.55 -8.51 8.08
CA ALA A 298 -16.79 -8.10 8.74
C ALA A 298 -17.87 -7.59 7.78
N MET A 299 -19.12 -7.99 8.03
CA MET A 299 -20.31 -7.44 7.37
C MET A 299 -20.83 -6.25 8.18
N LYS A 300 -20.30 -5.04 7.95
CA LYS A 300 -20.49 -3.89 8.86
C LYS A 300 -21.76 -3.09 8.62
N SER A 301 -22.32 -3.15 7.43
CA SER A 301 -23.36 -2.23 6.96
C SER A 301 -24.70 -2.95 6.81
N CYS A 302 -25.78 -2.24 7.16
CA CYS A 302 -27.15 -2.71 6.87
C CYS A 302 -27.68 -1.93 5.68
N ALA A 303 -27.71 -2.55 4.51
CA ALA A 303 -28.15 -1.92 3.28
C ALA A 303 -29.57 -2.32 2.92
N SER A 304 -30.30 -1.42 2.25
CA SER A 304 -31.70 -1.62 1.90
C SER A 304 -31.84 -2.22 0.50
N VAL A 305 -32.30 -3.46 0.42
CA VAL A 305 -32.62 -4.15 -0.84
C VAL A 305 -34.11 -4.04 -1.11
N THR A 306 -34.48 -3.66 -2.33
CA THR A 306 -35.89 -3.61 -2.75
C THR A 306 -36.32 -4.96 -3.32
N VAL A 307 -37.37 -5.53 -2.75
CA VAL A 307 -37.96 -6.81 -3.16
C VAL A 307 -39.42 -6.57 -3.47
N SER A 308 -39.79 -6.57 -4.76
CA SER A 308 -41.13 -6.19 -5.20
C SER A 308 -41.53 -4.78 -4.70
N GLU A 309 -42.50 -4.64 -3.78
CA GLU A 309 -42.90 -3.37 -3.17
C GLU A 309 -42.34 -3.14 -1.76
N ALA A 310 -41.51 -4.06 -1.23
CA ALA A 310 -40.97 -4.00 0.13
C ALA A 310 -39.47 -3.64 0.13
N SER A 311 -39.05 -2.81 1.09
CA SER A 311 -37.63 -2.54 1.36
C SER A 311 -37.19 -3.38 2.56
N CYS A 312 -36.11 -4.15 2.39
CA CYS A 312 -35.59 -5.09 3.36
C CYS A 312 -34.13 -4.75 3.66
N GLY A 313 -33.75 -4.65 4.93
CA GLY A 313 -32.34 -4.49 5.28
C GLY A 313 -31.61 -5.83 5.19
N VAL A 314 -30.43 -5.85 4.57
CA VAL A 314 -29.49 -6.97 4.60
C VAL A 314 -28.11 -6.51 5.03
N CYS A 315 -27.43 -7.34 5.82
CA CYS A 315 -26.04 -7.12 6.16
C CYS A 315 -25.17 -7.28 4.92
N VAL A 316 -24.34 -6.29 4.65
CA VAL A 316 -23.38 -6.22 3.55
C VAL A 316 -22.03 -5.75 4.07
N PRO A 317 -20.92 -6.08 3.40
CA PRO A 317 -19.62 -5.57 3.81
C PRO A 317 -19.49 -4.07 3.51
N CYS A 318 -20.12 -3.57 2.43
CA CYS A 318 -20.01 -2.18 2.04
C CYS A 318 -21.26 -1.61 1.35
N GLN A 319 -21.40 -0.29 1.45
CA GLN A 319 -22.27 0.57 0.63
C GLN A 319 -21.45 1.61 -0.12
N VAL A 320 -20.27 1.97 0.42
CA VAL A 320 -19.28 2.88 -0.17
C VAL A 320 -17.87 2.30 0.00
N ASP A 321 -16.90 2.80 -0.77
CA ASP A 321 -15.52 2.32 -0.73
C ASP A 321 -14.87 2.42 0.67
N ALA A 322 -15.21 3.46 1.43
CA ALA A 322 -14.72 3.66 2.80
C ALA A 322 -15.16 2.54 3.78
N ASP A 323 -16.22 1.78 3.46
CA ASP A 323 -16.65 0.66 4.30
C ASP A 323 -15.69 -0.55 4.17
N CYS A 324 -14.99 -0.66 3.03
CA CYS A 324 -14.05 -1.75 2.77
C CYS A 324 -12.70 -1.46 3.43
N ALA A 325 -12.46 -2.07 4.58
CA ALA A 325 -11.17 -2.04 5.24
C ALA A 325 -10.13 -2.89 4.49
N PRO A 326 -8.84 -2.48 4.46
CA PRO A 326 -7.78 -3.34 3.96
C PRO A 326 -7.67 -4.61 4.80
N ILE A 327 -7.30 -5.71 4.17
CA ILE A 327 -6.97 -6.96 4.86
C ILE A 327 -5.51 -6.87 5.28
N ASP A 328 -5.26 -6.96 6.58
CA ASP A 328 -3.92 -7.07 7.13
C ASP A 328 -3.46 -8.54 7.10
N ALA A 329 -2.53 -8.85 6.19
CA ALA A 329 -2.01 -10.19 6.03
C ALA A 329 -1.15 -10.64 7.23
N ASP A 330 -0.60 -9.72 8.02
CA ASP A 330 0.20 -10.06 9.21
C ASP A 330 -0.65 -10.69 10.31
N VAL A 331 -1.95 -10.34 10.39
CA VAL A 331 -2.92 -10.96 11.32
C VAL A 331 -2.98 -12.48 11.14
N VAL A 332 -2.78 -12.96 9.91
CA VAL A 332 -2.73 -14.39 9.57
C VAL A 332 -1.37 -14.79 8.98
N GLY A 333 -0.33 -13.99 9.22
CA GLY A 333 0.99 -14.14 8.60
C GLY A 333 1.62 -15.50 8.90
N ALA A 334 1.40 -16.04 10.10
CA ALA A 334 1.86 -17.38 10.47
C ALA A 334 1.32 -18.50 9.57
N GLN A 335 0.08 -18.35 9.06
CA GLN A 335 -0.56 -19.31 8.17
C GLN A 335 -0.15 -19.07 6.71
N LEU A 336 -0.01 -17.81 6.31
CA LEU A 336 0.35 -17.42 4.96
C LEU A 336 1.82 -17.70 4.63
N PHE A 337 2.72 -17.31 5.54
CA PHE A 337 4.16 -17.25 5.26
C PHE A 337 4.96 -18.25 6.11
N GLY A 338 4.36 -18.80 7.17
CA GLY A 338 5.04 -19.64 8.15
C GLY A 338 5.45 -18.85 9.39
N GLU A 339 6.30 -19.44 10.24
CA GLU A 339 6.67 -18.82 11.52
C GLU A 339 7.22 -17.39 11.32
N PRO A 340 6.65 -16.35 11.96
CA PRO A 340 6.93 -14.95 11.63
C PRO A 340 8.38 -14.52 11.87
N GLU A 341 9.10 -15.21 12.75
CA GLU A 341 10.54 -14.96 13.00
C GLU A 341 11.46 -15.78 12.08
N SER A 342 10.89 -16.59 11.18
CA SER A 342 11.67 -17.34 10.21
C SER A 342 12.06 -16.47 9.03
N VAL A 343 13.30 -16.64 8.57
CA VAL A 343 13.78 -15.97 7.36
C VAL A 343 12.96 -16.43 6.16
N GLU A 344 12.48 -17.67 6.15
CA GLU A 344 11.58 -18.19 5.12
C GLU A 344 10.25 -17.43 5.04
N ALA A 345 9.65 -17.06 6.17
CA ALA A 345 8.39 -16.30 6.20
C ALA A 345 8.58 -14.87 5.70
N SER A 346 9.62 -14.18 6.19
CA SER A 346 9.94 -12.82 5.75
C SER A 346 10.22 -12.76 4.25
N LEU A 347 10.93 -13.78 3.74
CA LEU A 347 11.25 -13.92 2.33
C LEU A 347 10.03 -14.18 1.45
N LEU A 348 9.10 -14.98 1.94
CA LEU A 348 7.87 -15.28 1.22
C LEU A 348 6.93 -14.07 1.23
N ALA A 349 6.85 -13.34 2.33
CA ALA A 349 6.11 -12.09 2.43
C ALA A 349 6.67 -11.02 1.48
N ASP A 350 7.98 -10.80 1.45
CA ASP A 350 8.63 -9.87 0.52
C ASP A 350 8.42 -10.27 -0.95
N ARG A 351 8.40 -11.57 -1.27
CA ARG A 351 8.10 -11.99 -2.64
C ARG A 351 6.67 -11.63 -3.09
N VAL A 352 5.74 -11.51 -2.14
CA VAL A 352 4.33 -11.15 -2.41
C VAL A 352 4.14 -9.64 -2.36
N PHE A 353 4.65 -8.97 -1.33
CA PHE A 353 4.39 -7.55 -1.03
C PHE A 353 5.56 -6.61 -1.36
N GLY A 354 6.77 -7.15 -1.52
CA GLY A 354 8.00 -6.37 -1.64
C GLY A 354 8.22 -5.50 -0.40
N ALA A 355 8.60 -4.24 -0.65
CA ALA A 355 8.69 -3.22 0.38
C ALA A 355 7.33 -2.60 0.76
N SER A 356 6.23 -3.02 0.13
CA SER A 356 4.89 -2.51 0.44
C SER A 356 4.41 -3.04 1.79
N PRO A 357 3.53 -2.32 2.50
CA PRO A 357 2.90 -2.88 3.68
C PRO A 357 2.14 -4.16 3.31
N HIS A 358 2.03 -5.11 4.24
CA HIS A 358 1.34 -6.39 4.05
C HIS A 358 -0.19 -6.24 4.05
N LEU A 359 -0.69 -5.22 3.36
CA LEU A 359 -2.10 -4.86 3.25
C LEU A 359 -2.62 -5.24 1.87
N VAL A 360 -3.77 -5.90 1.84
CA VAL A 360 -4.56 -6.14 0.64
C VAL A 360 -5.71 -5.14 0.64
N TYR A 361 -5.61 -4.13 -0.21
CA TYR A 361 -6.62 -3.10 -0.38
C TYR A 361 -7.84 -3.65 -1.12
N MET A 362 -9.00 -3.16 -0.71
CA MET A 362 -10.29 -3.56 -1.25
C MET A 362 -11.15 -2.33 -1.51
N PHE A 363 -12.07 -2.40 -2.46
CA PHE A 363 -13.05 -1.36 -2.77
C PHE A 363 -14.46 -1.95 -2.78
N CYS A 364 -15.47 -1.08 -2.76
CA CYS A 364 -16.85 -1.51 -2.79
C CYS A 364 -17.33 -1.73 -4.23
N GLU A 365 -17.35 -2.99 -4.64
CA GLU A 365 -17.95 -3.40 -5.91
C GLU A 365 -19.48 -3.46 -5.75
N THR A 366 -20.17 -2.51 -6.39
CA THR A 366 -21.62 -2.40 -6.28
C THR A 366 -22.32 -3.59 -6.93
N SER A 367 -23.04 -4.37 -6.14
CA SER A 367 -23.86 -5.49 -6.62
C SER A 367 -25.33 -5.09 -6.84
N GLY A 368 -25.71 -3.89 -6.43
CA GLY A 368 -27.03 -3.31 -6.61
C GLY A 368 -27.08 -1.85 -6.14
N PRO A 369 -28.22 -1.15 -6.29
CA PRO A 369 -28.32 0.23 -5.85
C PRO A 369 -28.20 0.34 -4.32
N GLY A 370 -27.12 0.96 -3.87
CA GLY A 370 -26.86 1.26 -2.47
C GLY A 370 -26.27 0.11 -1.66
N TYR A 371 -25.74 -0.94 -2.30
CA TYR A 371 -24.96 -1.98 -1.62
C TYR A 371 -23.97 -2.67 -2.54
N GLY A 372 -22.91 -3.22 -1.95
CA GLY A 372 -21.88 -3.94 -2.68
C GLY A 372 -21.16 -4.98 -1.83
N VAL A 373 -20.17 -5.59 -2.47
CA VAL A 373 -19.19 -6.47 -1.83
C VAL A 373 -17.81 -5.82 -1.84
N CYS A 374 -16.99 -6.13 -0.85
CA CYS A 374 -15.60 -5.69 -0.90
C CYS A 374 -14.83 -6.60 -1.85
N SER A 375 -14.32 -6.02 -2.93
CA SER A 375 -13.54 -6.69 -3.96
C SER A 375 -12.11 -6.18 -3.93
N VAL A 376 -11.14 -6.97 -4.38
CA VAL A 376 -9.71 -6.63 -4.26
C VAL A 376 -9.34 -5.54 -5.26
N CYS A 377 -8.54 -4.58 -4.83
CA CYS A 377 -8.06 -3.51 -5.69
C CYS A 377 -7.15 -4.01 -6.82
N PRO A 378 -7.13 -3.32 -7.98
CA PRO A 378 -6.11 -3.57 -8.99
C PRO A 378 -4.73 -3.34 -8.40
N GLY A 379 -3.85 -4.32 -8.55
CA GLY A 379 -2.52 -4.26 -7.95
C GLY A 379 -2.47 -4.55 -6.45
N PHE A 380 -3.60 -4.87 -5.79
CA PHE A 380 -3.87 -5.30 -4.39
C PHE A 380 -3.11 -4.63 -3.23
N MET A 381 -1.83 -4.31 -3.40
CA MET A 381 -0.97 -3.48 -2.55
C MET A 381 -1.23 -1.99 -2.71
N ASN A 382 -1.96 -1.59 -3.75
CA ASN A 382 -2.31 -0.20 -4.02
C ASN A 382 -3.74 0.08 -3.60
N ASP A 383 -3.95 1.12 -2.80
CA ASP A 383 -5.30 1.56 -2.48
C ASP A 383 -6.00 2.04 -3.75
N CYS A 384 -7.20 1.51 -4.00
CA CYS A 384 -8.05 1.85 -5.15
C CYS A 384 -9.39 2.45 -4.73
N ARG A 385 -9.62 2.64 -3.42
CA ARG A 385 -10.85 3.25 -2.91
C ARG A 385 -10.95 4.67 -3.45
N GLY A 386 -12.10 4.99 -4.05
CA GLY A 386 -12.37 6.26 -4.71
C GLY A 386 -12.41 7.43 -3.73
N SER A 387 -11.22 7.96 -3.44
CA SER A 387 -10.90 9.36 -3.77
C SER A 387 -10.07 9.28 -5.05
N GLY A 388 -10.53 9.92 -6.12
CA GLY A 388 -9.83 9.95 -7.41
C GLY A 388 -8.39 10.43 -7.22
N GLY A 389 -7.48 9.78 -7.95
CA GLY A 389 -6.04 10.06 -8.13
C GLY A 389 -5.14 9.46 -7.09
N ALA A 390 -3.99 8.95 -7.54
CA ALA A 390 -2.85 8.53 -6.70
C ALA A 390 -2.88 9.30 -5.39
N GLY A 391 -3.00 8.58 -4.26
CA GLY A 391 -3.21 9.21 -2.94
C GLY A 391 -2.36 10.45 -2.84
N CYS A 392 -2.98 11.57 -2.48
CA CYS A 392 -2.31 12.85 -2.38
C CYS A 392 -0.95 12.68 -1.68
N ALA A 393 0.06 13.44 -2.09
CA ALA A 393 1.40 13.33 -1.53
C ALA A 393 1.41 13.40 0.01
N HIS A 394 0.39 14.05 0.57
CA HIS A 394 -0.03 14.07 1.97
C HIS A 394 -1.54 14.31 2.04
N ASP A 395 -2.12 14.30 3.25
CA ASP A 395 -3.55 14.59 3.46
C ASP A 395 -3.94 16.02 3.04
N VAL A 396 -5.19 16.25 2.63
CA VAL A 396 -5.69 17.58 2.24
C VAL A 396 -5.68 18.59 3.39
N CYS A 397 -5.62 18.11 4.63
CA CYS A 397 -5.48 18.89 5.85
C CYS A 397 -4.07 18.90 6.44
N GLU A 398 -3.07 18.52 5.66
CA GLU A 398 -1.64 18.61 5.99
C GLU A 398 -0.94 19.57 5.02
N GLU A 399 -0.07 20.45 5.51
CA GLU A 399 0.76 21.31 4.65
C GLU A 399 1.88 20.51 3.98
N GLY A 400 2.23 20.84 2.74
CA GLY A 400 3.30 20.14 2.05
C GLY A 400 3.47 20.50 0.57
N GLU A 401 4.06 19.57 -0.18
CA GLU A 401 4.24 19.73 -1.62
C GLU A 401 2.90 19.87 -2.34
N ALA A 402 2.88 20.57 -3.49
CA ALA A 402 1.64 20.77 -4.24
C ALA A 402 0.91 19.44 -4.49
N LEU A 403 -0.34 19.35 -4.06
CA LEU A 403 -1.15 18.16 -4.30
C LEU A 403 -1.48 18.03 -5.78
N THR A 404 -1.44 16.80 -6.29
CA THR A 404 -1.73 16.55 -7.70
C THR A 404 -3.22 16.76 -7.95
N VAL A 405 -3.57 17.50 -9.02
CA VAL A 405 -4.98 17.73 -9.37
C VAL A 405 -5.70 16.40 -9.52
N GLY A 406 -6.79 16.25 -8.75
CA GLY A 406 -7.58 15.04 -8.75
C GLY A 406 -6.92 13.86 -8.05
N CYS A 407 -6.00 14.09 -7.07
CA CYS A 407 -5.52 13.12 -6.07
C CYS A 407 -6.48 12.90 -4.90
N ASP A 408 -7.39 13.85 -4.71
CA ASP A 408 -8.56 13.77 -3.86
C ASP A 408 -9.64 14.69 -4.48
N PRO A 409 -10.94 14.35 -4.43
CA PRO A 409 -12.00 15.21 -4.93
C PRO A 409 -12.00 16.60 -4.28
N CYS A 410 -11.62 16.68 -3.00
CA CYS A 410 -11.42 17.93 -2.30
C CYS A 410 -10.19 18.67 -2.80
N ALA A 411 -9.07 17.96 -3.01
CA ALA A 411 -7.89 18.56 -3.63
C ALA A 411 -8.25 19.15 -5.00
N GLU A 412 -8.98 18.42 -5.85
CA GLU A 412 -9.45 18.94 -7.15
C GLU A 412 -10.30 20.21 -7.03
N ALA A 413 -11.23 20.25 -6.07
CA ALA A 413 -12.08 21.40 -5.83
C ALA A 413 -11.25 22.62 -5.37
N VAL A 414 -10.31 22.42 -4.44
CA VAL A 414 -9.36 23.45 -3.99
C VAL A 414 -8.45 23.88 -5.13
N CYS A 415 -7.93 22.98 -5.96
CA CYS A 415 -7.12 23.30 -7.16
C CYS A 415 -7.90 24.18 -8.15
N ALA A 416 -9.21 23.95 -8.28
CA ALA A 416 -10.08 24.71 -9.16
C ALA A 416 -10.37 26.11 -8.60
N ALA A 417 -10.41 26.26 -7.27
CA ALA A 417 -10.53 27.53 -6.58
C ALA A 417 -9.21 28.33 -6.62
N ASP A 418 -8.09 27.68 -6.31
CA ASP A 418 -6.74 28.24 -6.39
C ASP A 418 -5.72 27.24 -6.99
N SER A 419 -5.28 27.54 -8.22
CA SER A 419 -4.28 26.74 -8.92
C SER A 419 -2.91 26.70 -8.23
N TYR A 420 -2.61 27.62 -7.31
CA TYR A 420 -1.36 27.61 -6.54
C TYR A 420 -1.20 26.30 -5.75
N CYS A 421 -2.29 25.83 -5.12
CA CYS A 421 -2.35 24.62 -4.30
C CYS A 421 -1.86 23.36 -5.02
N CYS A 422 -1.94 23.36 -6.35
CA CYS A 422 -1.70 22.15 -7.16
C CYS A 422 -0.64 22.34 -8.24
N THR A 423 0.03 23.49 -8.24
CA THR A 423 1.14 23.78 -9.16
C THR A 423 2.39 24.29 -8.45
N THR A 424 2.26 24.76 -7.21
CA THR A 424 3.37 25.35 -6.45
C THR A 424 3.55 24.70 -5.10
N GLU A 425 2.56 24.77 -4.20
CA GLU A 425 2.66 24.27 -2.82
C GLU A 425 1.27 24.15 -2.19
N TRP A 426 1.08 23.22 -1.25
CA TRP A 426 -0.15 23.08 -0.48
C TRP A 426 0.05 23.70 0.91
N ASP A 427 -0.41 24.93 1.11
CA ASP A 427 -0.17 25.73 2.31
C ASP A 427 -1.45 25.96 3.16
N ALA A 428 -1.34 26.75 4.23
CA ALA A 428 -2.48 27.13 5.08
C ALA A 428 -3.67 27.74 4.32
N LEU A 429 -3.44 28.46 3.22
CA LEU A 429 -4.55 29.01 2.42
C LEU A 429 -5.26 27.89 1.64
N CYS A 430 -4.52 26.89 1.17
CA CYS A 430 -5.10 25.69 0.56
C CYS A 430 -5.96 24.91 1.57
N MET A 431 -5.50 24.78 2.82
CA MET A 431 -6.29 24.16 3.89
C MET A 431 -7.53 24.98 4.29
N ASP A 432 -7.44 26.31 4.31
CA ASP A 432 -8.61 27.17 4.54
C ASP A 432 -9.68 26.97 3.44
N LEU A 433 -9.24 26.76 2.20
CA LEU A 433 -10.13 26.47 1.07
C LEU A 433 -10.79 25.09 1.17
N VAL A 434 -10.18 24.10 1.83
CA VAL A 434 -10.80 22.79 2.07
C VAL A 434 -12.13 22.95 2.83
N ALA A 435 -12.18 23.82 3.83
CA ALA A 435 -13.40 24.09 4.59
C ALA A 435 -14.53 24.67 3.72
N GLU A 436 -14.17 25.43 2.69
CA GLU A 436 -15.11 26.11 1.80
C GLU A 436 -15.56 25.23 0.63
N GLU A 437 -14.61 24.52 0.02
CA GLU A 437 -14.80 23.72 -1.20
C GLU A 437 -15.20 22.27 -0.89
N CYS A 438 -14.95 21.77 0.33
CA CYS A 438 -15.15 20.37 0.72
C CYS A 438 -15.89 20.23 2.06
N PRO A 439 -17.19 20.57 2.12
CA PRO A 439 -17.94 20.61 3.38
C PRO A 439 -18.02 19.28 4.13
N GLU A 440 -17.85 18.16 3.42
CA GLU A 440 -17.81 16.80 3.97
C GLU A 440 -16.51 16.46 4.71
N VAL A 441 -15.39 17.08 4.34
CA VAL A 441 -14.11 16.98 5.04
C VAL A 441 -14.15 17.83 6.31
N GLY A 442 -14.95 18.90 6.29
CA GLY A 442 -15.02 19.87 7.37
C GLY A 442 -13.90 20.89 7.28
N ALA A 443 -13.79 21.76 8.29
CA ALA A 443 -12.57 22.56 8.39
C ALA A 443 -11.39 21.62 8.64
N CYS A 444 -10.27 21.85 7.96
CA CYS A 444 -9.01 21.23 8.32
C CYS A 444 -8.62 21.74 9.70
N GLU A 445 -9.16 21.11 10.73
CA GLU A 445 -8.94 21.46 12.13
C GLU A 445 -7.60 20.88 12.58
N GLY A 446 -6.53 21.34 11.96
CA GLY A 446 -5.15 21.31 12.48
C GLY A 446 -4.98 22.28 13.65
N GLY A 447 -5.88 22.19 14.62
CA GLY A 447 -5.91 23.05 15.79
C GLY A 447 -6.90 22.68 16.88
N ALA A 448 -7.31 21.40 17.00
CA ALA A 448 -7.76 20.79 18.26
C ALA A 448 -8.23 19.34 18.00
N MET A 449 -7.34 18.37 18.21
CA MET A 449 -7.60 17.05 18.85
C MET A 449 -6.37 16.13 18.76
N ASP A 450 -5.28 16.56 18.14
CA ASP A 450 -3.94 16.11 18.50
C ASP A 450 -3.14 17.31 18.99
N CYS A 451 -2.49 17.14 20.13
CA CYS A 451 -1.58 18.14 20.68
C CYS A 451 -0.37 18.31 19.73
N ALA A 452 0.23 19.50 19.68
CA ALA A 452 1.37 19.78 18.79
C ALA A 452 2.55 18.82 18.99
N HIS A 453 2.59 18.18 20.15
CA HIS A 453 3.40 17.04 20.53
C HIS A 453 2.71 16.33 21.71
N ASP A 454 3.22 15.17 22.13
CA ASP A 454 2.72 14.42 23.28
C ASP A 454 2.80 15.26 24.58
N GLU A 455 1.75 15.23 25.42
CA GLU A 455 1.75 15.95 26.70
C GLU A 455 2.80 15.43 27.70
N CYS A 456 3.29 14.21 27.51
CA CYS A 456 4.33 13.56 28.31
C CYS A 456 5.76 13.81 27.81
N GLU A 457 5.93 14.55 26.72
CA GLU A 457 7.24 14.95 26.21
C GLU A 457 7.41 16.48 26.28
N GLU A 458 8.63 16.93 26.56
CA GLU A 458 8.98 18.34 26.45
C GLU A 458 8.83 18.80 24.99
N GLY A 459 8.18 19.95 24.80
CA GLY A 459 8.11 20.58 23.49
C GLY A 459 9.45 21.20 23.09
N PRO A 460 9.78 21.27 21.80
CA PRO A 460 10.79 22.20 21.29
C PRO A 460 10.55 23.63 21.80
N GLU A 461 11.62 24.37 22.12
CA GLU A 461 11.54 25.72 22.70
C GLU A 461 10.53 26.62 21.95
N GLU A 462 9.67 27.29 22.71
CA GLU A 462 8.61 28.19 22.22
C GLU A 462 7.43 27.46 21.53
N MET A 463 7.20 26.18 21.84
CA MET A 463 6.07 25.40 21.32
C MET A 463 5.15 24.92 22.45
N PRO A 464 4.31 25.80 23.03
CA PRO A 464 3.34 25.40 24.04
C PRO A 464 2.22 24.52 23.45
N LEU A 465 1.62 23.66 24.28
CA LEU A 465 0.40 22.94 23.89
C LEU A 465 -0.83 23.83 24.00
N ALA A 466 -1.67 23.81 22.96
CA ALA A 466 -2.88 24.61 22.92
C ALA A 466 -3.93 24.09 23.93
N SER A 467 -4.52 25.01 24.70
CA SER A 467 -5.73 24.69 25.45
C SER A 467 -6.82 24.22 24.48
N GLY A 468 -7.44 23.09 24.81
CA GLY A 468 -8.38 22.36 23.98
C GLY A 468 -7.78 21.16 23.24
N CYS A 469 -6.46 20.94 23.28
CA CYS A 469 -5.86 19.80 22.57
C CYS A 469 -6.12 18.46 23.27
N SER A 470 -6.09 18.42 24.61
CA SER A 470 -6.59 17.27 25.38
C SER A 470 -7.23 17.74 26.69
N PRO A 471 -8.14 16.95 27.30
CA PRO A 471 -8.68 17.25 28.62
C PRO A 471 -7.59 17.38 29.70
N CYS A 472 -6.47 16.67 29.52
CA CYS A 472 -5.30 16.74 30.39
C CYS A 472 -4.57 18.08 30.23
N VAL A 473 -4.28 18.49 28.99
CA VAL A 473 -3.67 19.78 28.70
C VAL A 473 -4.52 20.93 29.23
N ASP A 474 -5.85 20.88 29.08
CA ASP A 474 -6.75 21.89 29.67
C ASP A 474 -6.63 21.99 31.20
N ALA A 475 -6.48 20.85 31.87
CA ALA A 475 -6.26 20.82 33.31
C ALA A 475 -4.92 21.46 33.69
N VAL A 476 -3.84 21.19 32.93
CA VAL A 476 -2.53 21.80 33.12
C VAL A 476 -2.56 23.31 32.83
N CYS A 477 -3.15 23.74 31.71
CA CYS A 477 -3.32 25.13 31.32
C CYS A 477 -4.09 25.95 32.37
N ALA A 478 -5.09 25.33 33.01
CA ALA A 478 -5.89 25.97 34.05
C ALA A 478 -5.07 26.24 35.33
N GLN A 479 -4.02 25.47 35.57
CA GLN A 479 -3.13 25.63 36.73
C GLN A 479 -1.93 26.52 36.41
N ASP A 480 -1.36 26.38 35.22
CA ASP A 480 -0.23 27.16 34.78
C ASP A 480 -0.39 27.62 33.33
N ALA A 481 -0.71 28.91 33.19
CA ALA A 481 -0.88 29.55 31.90
C ALA A 481 0.42 29.56 31.06
N PHE A 482 1.60 29.40 31.68
CA PHE A 482 2.87 29.32 30.96
C PHE A 482 2.89 28.15 29.98
N CYS A 483 2.36 26.98 30.40
CA CYS A 483 2.34 25.75 29.61
C CYS A 483 1.61 25.90 28.26
N CYS A 484 0.66 26.83 28.19
CA CYS A 484 -0.24 26.96 27.03
C CYS A 484 -0.15 28.33 26.35
N GLN A 485 0.77 29.18 26.80
CA GLN A 485 1.00 30.52 26.24
C GLN A 485 2.46 30.82 25.95
N SER A 486 3.39 30.02 26.46
CA SER A 486 4.82 30.31 26.38
C SER A 486 5.63 29.09 25.99
N ASP A 487 5.58 28.01 26.78
CA ASP A 487 6.40 26.83 26.50
C ASP A 487 5.87 25.59 27.23
N TRP A 488 6.07 24.40 26.65
CA TRP A 488 5.77 23.13 27.30
C TRP A 488 7.06 22.47 27.79
N ASP A 489 7.53 22.89 28.97
CA ASP A 489 8.80 22.45 29.57
C ASP A 489 8.64 21.27 30.55
N ASP A 490 9.75 20.81 31.13
CA ASP A 490 9.78 19.81 32.23
C ASP A 490 8.74 20.07 33.34
N LEU A 491 8.49 21.34 33.68
CA LEU A 491 7.52 21.70 34.73
C LEU A 491 6.07 21.59 34.24
N CYS A 492 5.82 21.57 32.94
CA CYS A 492 4.53 21.26 32.35
C CYS A 492 4.30 19.74 32.31
N VAL A 493 5.31 18.95 31.96
CA VAL A 493 5.28 17.48 32.03
C VAL A 493 5.07 16.99 33.48
N GLU A 494 5.79 17.54 34.47
CA GLU A 494 5.58 17.21 35.89
C GLU A 494 4.13 17.49 36.38
N LYS A 495 3.43 18.44 35.74
CA LYS A 495 2.03 18.76 36.06
C LYS A 495 1.05 17.77 35.46
N VAL A 496 1.40 17.09 34.36
CA VAL A 496 0.58 16.01 33.79
C VAL A 496 0.36 14.92 34.83
N ASP A 497 1.42 14.45 35.48
CA ASP A 497 1.35 13.46 36.57
C ASP A 497 0.48 13.89 37.77
N LEU A 498 0.32 15.20 37.98
CA LEU A 498 -0.43 15.76 39.11
C LEU A 498 -1.90 16.01 38.80
N TYR A 499 -2.24 16.29 37.54
CA TYR A 499 -3.57 16.77 37.15
C TYR A 499 -4.30 15.87 36.15
N CYS A 500 -3.63 14.86 35.59
CA CYS A 500 -4.19 13.94 34.62
C CYS A 500 -4.36 12.52 35.19
N ASP A 501 -5.29 11.75 34.61
CA ASP A 501 -5.69 10.44 35.14
C ASP A 501 -4.65 9.34 34.87
N GLU A 502 -3.74 9.56 33.91
CA GLU A 502 -2.67 8.64 33.54
C GLU A 502 -1.31 9.34 33.62
N PRO A 503 -0.33 8.79 34.38
CA PRO A 503 0.99 9.38 34.51
C PRO A 503 1.85 9.11 33.27
N CYS A 504 2.82 9.99 33.04
CA CYS A 504 3.76 9.85 31.93
C CYS A 504 4.73 8.67 32.12
N PRO A 505 5.04 7.91 31.05
CA PRO A 505 5.80 6.67 31.12
C PRO A 505 7.29 6.79 31.51
#